data_AF-A0A940LXY7-F1
#
_entry.id   AF-A0A940LXY7-F1
#
_cell.length_a   1.000
_cell.length_b   1.000
_cell.length_c   1.000
_cell.angle_alpha   90.00
_cell.angle_beta   90.00
_cell.angle_gamma   90.00
#
_symmetry.space_group_name_H-M   'P 1'
#
loop_
_entity.id
_entity.type
_entity.pdbx_description
1 polymer ?
#
loop_
_entity_poly.entity_id
_entity_poly.type
_entity_poly.pdbx_seq_one_letter_code
_entity_poly.pdbx_strand_id
1 'polypeptide(L)'
;MLGAAAVALAGCTTGSPPPQTASSEPAAKGPGIGKGYSHDPYPSTYKPYPGVPTLLTNVTIFDGEGGRIDGGSVLFRDGKIAAVGRDLAPEAGTTVIDGTGKYVTPGIIDIHSHLGDYPSPGVQANSDGNEATSPVTADVWAEHSVWPQDPGFGRALVNGGVTTLQILPGSANLFGGRSVVIKNVYARTVQAMKFPGAPYGLKMACGENPKRVYGSKGREPSTRMGNIAVDRATWARAVEYDRRWTKYEEKGGEPPSRDIAMDTLRGVLDGEILVQNHCYRADEMAIVMDMAKEFGYHVSAFHHAVEAYKIADLLKANNTCAAVWADWYGFKMEAYDAVPENLAILEKQGACAMIHSDDENGIQRLNQEIAKARRSGIRAGYDIPEETAWKWVAINPAKALGIDKVTGSLKPGKMADVVLWNGDPLSVYSRPQMVWVDGALLYDAANPRLRPVSDFELGQPGEGDVK
;
A
#
# COMPACT_ATOMS: atom_id res chain seq x y z
N MET A 1 25.93 -78.72 30.53
CA MET A 1 24.62 -79.06 29.96
C MET A 1 24.01 -77.79 29.39
N LEU A 2 23.66 -77.84 28.10
CA LEU A 2 23.01 -76.82 27.25
C LEU A 2 23.78 -75.48 27.07
N GLY A 3 24.19 -75.04 25.88
CA GLY A 3 23.79 -75.41 24.52
C GLY A 3 23.35 -74.13 23.80
N ALA A 4 24.30 -73.43 23.16
CA ALA A 4 24.04 -72.23 22.38
C ALA A 4 23.39 -72.60 21.03
N ALA A 5 22.32 -71.90 20.67
CA ALA A 5 21.72 -71.96 19.34
C ALA A 5 21.52 -70.53 18.82
N ALA A 6 22.37 -70.14 17.88
CA ALA A 6 22.21 -68.94 17.07
C ALA A 6 21.45 -69.33 15.80
N VAL A 7 20.28 -68.71 15.57
CA VAL A 7 19.51 -68.84 14.32
C VAL A 7 19.86 -67.64 13.44
N ALA A 8 20.54 -67.91 12.34
CA ALA A 8 20.78 -66.95 11.27
C ALA A 8 19.58 -66.95 10.30
N LEU A 9 18.87 -65.83 10.20
CA LEU A 9 17.91 -65.58 9.13
C LEU A 9 18.63 -64.90 7.96
N ALA A 10 18.83 -65.65 6.89
CA ALA A 10 19.24 -65.11 5.59
C ALA A 10 18.00 -64.58 4.86
N GLY A 11 17.84 -63.25 4.82
CA GLY A 11 16.87 -62.56 3.96
C GLY A 11 17.55 -62.10 2.68
N CYS A 12 17.16 -62.67 1.54
CA CYS A 12 17.57 -62.20 0.21
C CYS A 12 16.97 -60.81 -0.05
N THR A 13 17.80 -59.78 -0.09
CA THR A 13 17.41 -58.47 -0.64
C THR A 13 17.92 -58.34 -2.06
N THR A 14 16.98 -58.33 -3.00
CA THR A 14 17.21 -57.94 -4.39
C THR A 14 17.52 -56.44 -4.42
N GLY A 15 18.79 -56.09 -4.63
CA GLY A 15 19.23 -54.70 -4.76
C GLY A 15 18.64 -54.06 -6.00
N SER A 16 17.67 -53.17 -5.82
CA SER A 16 17.40 -52.12 -6.81
C SER A 16 18.51 -51.08 -6.70
N PRO A 17 19.10 -50.60 -7.81
CA PRO A 17 20.09 -49.54 -7.73
C PRO A 17 19.46 -48.28 -7.11
N PRO A 18 20.21 -47.50 -6.33
CA PRO A 18 19.71 -46.23 -5.80
C PRO A 18 19.25 -45.35 -6.98
N PRO A 19 18.15 -44.60 -6.83
CA PRO A 19 17.72 -43.69 -7.87
C PRO A 19 18.88 -42.75 -8.18
N GLN A 20 19.27 -42.71 -9.46
CA GLN A 20 20.22 -41.75 -9.99
C GLN A 20 19.74 -40.37 -9.58
N THR A 21 20.50 -39.71 -8.72
CA THR A 21 20.37 -38.27 -8.52
C THR A 21 20.46 -37.64 -9.90
N ALA A 22 19.42 -36.88 -10.24
CA ALA A 22 19.44 -36.06 -11.44
C ALA A 22 20.75 -35.27 -11.44
N SER A 23 21.60 -35.64 -12.40
CA SER A 23 22.58 -34.82 -13.08
C SER A 23 22.85 -33.46 -12.43
N SER A 24 24.11 -33.25 -12.04
CA SER A 24 24.74 -31.95 -12.02
C SER A 24 24.48 -31.23 -13.35
N GLU A 25 23.38 -30.49 -13.43
CA GLU A 25 23.17 -29.51 -14.47
C GLU A 25 24.28 -28.46 -14.33
N PRO A 26 24.91 -28.04 -15.44
CA PRO A 26 25.76 -26.86 -15.41
C PRO A 26 24.93 -25.71 -14.84
N ALA A 27 25.48 -24.95 -13.89
CA ALA A 27 24.85 -23.74 -13.36
C ALA A 27 24.23 -22.96 -14.53
N ALA A 28 22.93 -22.69 -14.44
CA ALA A 28 22.19 -21.98 -15.47
C ALA A 28 23.01 -20.76 -15.90
N LYS A 29 23.35 -20.67 -17.19
CA LYS A 29 24.01 -19.47 -17.73
C LYS A 29 23.15 -18.28 -17.31
N GLY A 30 23.74 -17.35 -16.56
CA GLY A 30 23.05 -16.14 -16.13
C GLY A 30 22.38 -15.42 -17.31
N PRO A 31 21.47 -14.48 -17.04
CA PRO A 31 20.56 -13.91 -18.05
C PRO A 31 21.25 -13.33 -19.29
N GLY A 32 22.56 -13.04 -19.21
CA GLY A 32 23.43 -12.64 -20.31
C GLY A 32 23.80 -11.17 -20.22
N ILE A 33 24.76 -10.72 -21.02
CA ILE A 33 25.12 -9.30 -21.11
C ILE A 33 23.88 -8.49 -21.50
N GLY A 34 23.60 -7.41 -20.78
CA GLY A 34 22.43 -6.55 -20.99
C GLY A 34 21.08 -7.17 -20.61
N LYS A 35 21.06 -8.32 -19.92
CA LYS A 35 19.84 -8.92 -19.38
C LYS A 35 20.04 -9.16 -17.88
N GLY A 36 19.26 -8.47 -17.05
CA GLY A 36 19.17 -8.72 -15.60
C GLY A 36 18.21 -9.87 -15.28
N TYR A 37 17.95 -10.10 -13.99
CA TYR A 37 16.82 -10.94 -13.55
C TYR A 37 15.48 -10.19 -13.75
N SER A 38 14.34 -10.88 -13.64
CA SER A 38 13.04 -10.20 -13.72
C SER A 38 12.83 -9.31 -12.50
N HIS A 39 12.60 -8.00 -12.72
CA HIS A 39 12.30 -7.05 -11.65
C HIS A 39 10.81 -7.10 -11.22
N ASP A 40 9.94 -7.69 -12.06
CA ASP A 40 8.52 -7.95 -11.78
C ASP A 40 8.17 -9.43 -12.09
N PRO A 41 8.56 -10.38 -11.23
CA PRO A 41 8.30 -11.81 -11.43
C PRO A 41 6.82 -12.20 -11.26
N TYR A 42 5.99 -11.35 -10.62
CA TYR A 42 4.56 -11.57 -10.40
C TYR A 42 3.75 -10.39 -10.97
N PRO A 43 3.75 -10.22 -12.30
CA PRO A 43 3.12 -9.07 -12.93
C PRO A 43 1.62 -9.02 -12.66
N SER A 44 1.06 -7.81 -12.70
CA SER A 44 -0.39 -7.63 -12.62
C SER A 44 -1.08 -8.39 -13.76
N THR A 45 -2.13 -9.12 -13.41
CA THR A 45 -3.08 -9.72 -14.34
C THR A 45 -4.43 -9.00 -14.32
N TYR A 46 -4.52 -7.87 -13.62
CA TYR A 46 -5.75 -7.10 -13.49
C TYR A 46 -6.25 -6.67 -14.86
N LYS A 47 -7.56 -6.79 -15.05
CA LYS A 47 -8.29 -6.24 -16.18
C LYS A 47 -9.48 -5.46 -15.62
N PRO A 48 -9.73 -4.23 -16.12
CA PRO A 48 -10.90 -3.47 -15.72
C PRO A 48 -12.18 -4.30 -15.87
N TYR A 49 -13.08 -4.16 -14.90
CA TYR A 49 -14.43 -4.70 -15.01
C TYR A 49 -15.18 -4.00 -16.15
N PRO A 50 -16.22 -4.63 -16.74
CA PRO A 50 -17.04 -3.97 -17.75
C PRO A 50 -17.68 -2.69 -17.20
N GLY A 51 -17.34 -1.55 -17.80
CA GLY A 51 -17.94 -0.25 -17.50
C GLY A 51 -18.98 0.16 -18.54
N VAL A 52 -19.83 1.10 -18.17
CA VAL A 52 -20.75 1.80 -19.10
C VAL A 52 -20.41 3.28 -19.09
N PRO A 53 -20.46 3.98 -20.25
CA PRO A 53 -20.34 5.43 -20.27
C PRO A 53 -21.33 6.04 -19.29
N THR A 54 -20.83 6.88 -18.38
CA THR A 54 -21.63 7.44 -17.28
C THR A 54 -21.37 8.93 -17.17
N LEU A 55 -22.44 9.70 -17.06
CA LEU A 55 -22.43 11.14 -16.83
C LEU A 55 -23.14 11.42 -15.50
N LEU A 56 -22.39 11.90 -14.51
CA LEU A 56 -22.94 12.46 -13.29
C LEU A 56 -23.21 13.95 -13.53
N THR A 57 -24.40 14.46 -13.22
CA THR A 57 -24.78 15.87 -13.41
C THR A 57 -25.24 16.52 -12.11
N ASN A 58 -25.20 17.85 -12.03
CA ASN A 58 -25.68 18.65 -10.87
C ASN A 58 -25.02 18.29 -9.53
N VAL A 59 -23.76 17.85 -9.55
CA VAL A 59 -23.01 17.44 -8.36
C VAL A 59 -22.10 18.55 -7.85
N THR A 60 -21.77 18.53 -6.56
CA THR A 60 -20.61 19.27 -6.04
C THR A 60 -19.36 18.41 -6.20
N ILE A 61 -18.37 18.87 -6.95
CA ILE A 61 -17.17 18.10 -7.25
C ILE A 61 -16.02 18.57 -6.37
N PHE A 62 -15.34 17.63 -5.70
CA PHE A 62 -13.97 17.80 -5.24
C PHE A 62 -13.05 17.04 -6.20
N ASP A 63 -12.18 17.76 -6.92
CA ASP A 63 -11.41 17.18 -8.03
C ASP A 63 -10.25 16.28 -7.57
N GLY A 64 -9.90 16.29 -6.29
CA GLY A 64 -8.77 15.56 -5.70
C GLY A 64 -7.45 16.31 -5.67
N GLU A 65 -7.33 17.45 -6.36
CA GLU A 65 -6.15 18.32 -6.38
C GLU A 65 -6.36 19.66 -5.64
N GLY A 66 -7.51 19.84 -4.98
CA GLY A 66 -7.85 21.04 -4.24
C GLY A 66 -8.81 21.98 -5.00
N GLY A 67 -9.40 21.52 -6.10
CA GLY A 67 -10.43 22.25 -6.84
C GLY A 67 -11.84 21.82 -6.46
N ARG A 68 -12.75 22.81 -6.48
CA ARG A 68 -14.19 22.64 -6.24
C ARG A 68 -15.00 23.12 -7.45
N ILE A 69 -16.02 22.35 -7.84
CA ILE A 69 -17.00 22.77 -8.85
C ILE A 69 -18.40 22.50 -8.32
N ASP A 70 -19.13 23.54 -7.96
CA ASP A 70 -20.56 23.44 -7.64
C ASP A 70 -21.41 23.37 -8.92
N GLY A 71 -22.45 22.53 -8.89
CA GLY A 71 -23.33 22.29 -10.05
C GLY A 71 -22.58 21.68 -11.24
N GLY A 72 -21.55 20.90 -10.97
CA GLY A 72 -20.69 20.28 -11.96
C GLY A 72 -21.26 18.98 -12.53
N SER A 73 -20.54 18.48 -13.53
CA SER A 73 -20.78 17.23 -14.23
C SER A 73 -19.45 16.50 -14.48
N VAL A 74 -19.47 15.18 -14.38
CA VAL A 74 -18.32 14.30 -14.63
C VAL A 74 -18.73 13.22 -15.61
N LEU A 75 -18.10 13.20 -16.78
CA LEU A 75 -18.26 12.17 -17.80
C LEU A 75 -17.08 11.20 -17.74
N PHE A 76 -17.35 9.90 -17.69
CA PHE A 76 -16.34 8.86 -17.82
C PHE A 76 -16.81 7.71 -18.70
N ARG A 77 -15.87 7.13 -19.45
CA ARG A 77 -16.06 6.01 -20.37
C ARG A 77 -14.72 5.32 -20.62
N ASP A 78 -14.75 4.07 -21.09
CA ASP A 78 -13.54 3.30 -21.42
C ASP A 78 -12.51 3.26 -20.28
N GLY A 79 -13.03 3.20 -19.05
CA GLY A 79 -12.27 3.21 -17.81
C GLY A 79 -11.56 4.50 -17.44
N LYS A 80 -11.86 5.62 -18.12
CA LYS A 80 -11.20 6.91 -17.88
C LYS A 80 -12.20 8.06 -17.72
N ILE A 81 -11.78 9.07 -16.98
CA ILE A 81 -12.43 10.37 -16.97
C ILE A 81 -12.30 10.98 -18.37
N ALA A 82 -13.42 11.27 -19.01
CA ALA A 82 -13.45 11.88 -20.33
C ALA A 82 -13.52 13.41 -20.23
N ALA A 83 -14.37 13.93 -19.33
CA ALA A 83 -14.55 15.37 -19.14
C ALA A 83 -15.08 15.70 -17.73
N VAL A 84 -14.73 16.89 -17.25
CA VAL A 84 -15.24 17.48 -16.00
C VAL A 84 -15.57 18.94 -16.29
N GLY A 85 -16.75 19.43 -15.89
CA GLY A 85 -17.20 20.79 -16.17
C GLY A 85 -18.62 21.04 -15.68
N ARG A 86 -19.26 22.16 -16.02
CA ARG A 86 -20.65 22.45 -15.62
C ARG A 86 -21.68 21.98 -16.65
N ASP A 87 -21.40 22.18 -17.93
CA ASP A 87 -22.35 21.99 -19.03
C ASP A 87 -21.94 20.83 -19.95
N LEU A 88 -21.82 19.62 -19.40
CA LEU A 88 -21.52 18.44 -20.20
C LEU A 88 -22.83 17.85 -20.75
N ALA A 89 -22.92 17.76 -22.08
CA ALA A 89 -24.05 17.13 -22.74
C ALA A 89 -23.94 15.59 -22.64
N PRO A 90 -25.05 14.87 -22.43
CA PRO A 90 -25.05 13.42 -22.49
C PRO A 90 -24.77 12.96 -23.93
N GLU A 91 -23.84 12.02 -24.07
CA GLU A 91 -23.61 11.31 -25.32
C GLU A 91 -24.60 10.13 -25.46
N ALA A 92 -24.79 9.64 -26.68
CA ALA A 92 -25.64 8.47 -26.92
C ALA A 92 -25.08 7.22 -26.21
N GLY A 93 -25.95 6.49 -25.51
CA GLY A 93 -25.55 5.30 -24.75
C GLY A 93 -24.96 5.59 -23.37
N THR A 94 -24.91 6.85 -22.95
CA THR A 94 -24.44 7.26 -21.62
C THR A 94 -25.55 7.14 -20.57
N THR A 95 -25.25 6.46 -19.47
CA THR A 95 -26.08 6.47 -18.27
C THR A 95 -25.96 7.84 -17.61
N VAL A 96 -27.06 8.58 -17.52
CA VAL A 96 -27.11 9.90 -16.87
C VAL A 96 -27.64 9.75 -15.46
N ILE A 97 -26.91 10.26 -14.48
CA ILE A 97 -27.28 10.22 -13.05
C ILE A 97 -27.34 11.64 -12.53
N ASP A 98 -28.54 12.07 -12.14
CA ASP A 98 -28.72 13.34 -11.44
C ASP A 98 -28.21 13.24 -10.01
N GLY A 99 -27.23 14.07 -9.68
CA GLY A 99 -26.59 14.14 -8.39
C GLY A 99 -26.93 15.41 -7.63
N THR A 100 -28.09 16.03 -7.87
CA THR A 100 -28.56 17.18 -7.10
C THR A 100 -28.44 16.94 -5.59
N GLY A 101 -27.70 17.81 -4.90
CA GLY A 101 -27.42 17.72 -3.46
C GLY A 101 -26.35 16.69 -3.05
N LYS A 102 -25.70 16.05 -4.02
CA LYS A 102 -24.67 15.02 -3.83
C LYS A 102 -23.29 15.56 -4.17
N TYR A 103 -22.27 14.81 -3.74
CA TYR A 103 -20.87 15.16 -3.98
C TYR A 103 -20.18 14.07 -4.80
N VAL A 104 -19.24 14.47 -5.63
CA VAL A 104 -18.41 13.56 -6.42
C VAL A 104 -16.94 13.82 -6.13
N THR A 105 -16.22 12.75 -5.87
CA THR A 105 -14.79 12.77 -5.58
C THR A 105 -14.06 11.69 -6.38
N PRO A 106 -12.73 11.79 -6.59
CA PRO A 106 -11.96 10.59 -6.89
C PRO A 106 -12.07 9.61 -5.71
N GLY A 107 -11.91 8.32 -5.99
CA GLY A 107 -11.89 7.28 -4.97
C GLY A 107 -10.78 7.49 -3.94
N ILE A 108 -11.02 7.07 -2.70
CA ILE A 108 -10.03 7.16 -1.63
C ILE A 108 -8.90 6.17 -1.90
N ILE A 109 -7.67 6.60 -1.62
CA ILE A 109 -6.45 5.81 -1.67
C ILE A 109 -5.90 5.68 -0.26
N ASP A 110 -5.89 4.47 0.28
CA ASP A 110 -5.23 4.19 1.56
C ASP A 110 -3.78 3.78 1.34
N ILE A 111 -2.84 4.60 1.80
CA ILE A 111 -1.40 4.35 1.64
C ILE A 111 -0.83 3.39 2.69
N HIS A 112 -1.57 3.09 3.77
CA HIS A 112 -1.12 2.18 4.81
C HIS A 112 -2.23 1.24 5.26
N SER A 113 -2.22 0.03 4.71
CA SER A 113 -3.16 -1.00 5.11
C SER A 113 -2.46 -2.34 5.33
N HIS A 114 -3.02 -3.10 6.25
CA HIS A 114 -2.66 -4.49 6.49
C HIS A 114 -3.79 -5.46 6.13
N LEU A 115 -4.84 -4.99 5.43
CA LEU A 115 -5.90 -5.88 4.95
C LEU A 115 -5.34 -7.02 4.09
N GLY A 116 -5.93 -8.20 4.19
CA GLY A 116 -5.43 -9.42 3.57
C GLY A 116 -4.25 -10.07 4.30
N ASP A 117 -3.26 -9.30 4.75
CA ASP A 117 -2.13 -9.79 5.57
C ASP A 117 -2.50 -9.98 7.05
N TYR A 118 -3.45 -9.17 7.52
CA TYR A 118 -4.19 -9.28 8.78
C TYR A 118 -5.68 -9.21 8.45
N PRO A 119 -6.28 -10.30 7.96
CA PRO A 119 -7.63 -10.26 7.44
C PRO A 119 -8.69 -10.25 8.54
N SER A 120 -9.89 -9.77 8.23
CA SER A 120 -11.02 -9.72 9.16
C SER A 120 -12.02 -10.87 8.90
N PRO A 121 -12.34 -11.76 9.86
CA PRO A 121 -11.89 -11.75 11.24
C PRO A 121 -10.45 -12.24 11.40
N GLY A 122 -9.70 -11.57 12.27
CA GLY A 122 -8.34 -11.93 12.60
C GLY A 122 -8.27 -13.11 13.57
N VAL A 123 -7.39 -14.07 13.27
CA VAL A 123 -6.99 -15.15 14.18
C VAL A 123 -5.48 -15.25 14.22
N GLN A 124 -4.90 -15.87 15.23
CA GLN A 124 -3.43 -15.95 15.32
C GLN A 124 -2.79 -16.62 14.09
N ALA A 125 -3.49 -17.59 13.47
CA ALA A 125 -2.98 -18.35 12.33
C ALA A 125 -2.94 -17.57 11.01
N ASN A 126 -3.60 -16.41 10.91
CA ASN A 126 -3.57 -15.54 9.72
C ASN A 126 -2.87 -14.21 10.01
N SER A 127 -1.96 -14.20 11.00
CA SER A 127 -1.20 -13.03 11.41
C SER A 127 0.07 -12.88 10.57
N ASP A 128 -0.08 -12.70 9.25
CA ASP A 128 1.02 -12.76 8.28
C ASP A 128 1.71 -11.41 8.01
N GLY A 129 1.21 -10.32 8.60
CA GLY A 129 1.75 -8.97 8.37
C GLY A 129 3.14 -8.68 8.97
N ASN A 130 3.78 -9.55 9.75
CA ASN A 130 5.15 -9.32 10.25
C ASN A 130 5.99 -10.61 10.30
N GLU A 131 6.95 -10.76 9.38
CA GLU A 131 7.96 -11.84 9.43
C GLU A 131 9.05 -11.53 10.47
N ALA A 132 8.67 -11.54 11.76
CA ALA A 132 9.52 -11.07 12.86
C ALA A 132 10.67 -12.03 13.23
N THR A 133 11.17 -12.84 12.29
CA THR A 133 12.24 -13.81 12.51
C THR A 133 13.63 -13.27 12.18
N SER A 134 13.73 -12.15 11.47
CA SER A 134 14.98 -11.42 11.16
C SER A 134 14.71 -9.90 11.10
N PRO A 135 15.61 -9.01 11.55
CA PRO A 135 15.44 -7.55 11.41
C PRO A 135 15.51 -7.09 9.96
N VAL A 136 16.08 -7.91 9.08
CA VAL A 136 16.18 -7.64 7.65
C VAL A 136 15.52 -8.80 6.91
N THR A 137 14.36 -8.53 6.32
CA THR A 137 13.57 -9.48 5.50
C THR A 137 13.15 -8.83 4.19
N ALA A 138 14.07 -8.13 3.50
CA ALA A 138 13.78 -7.48 2.22
C ALA A 138 13.43 -8.46 1.08
N ASP A 139 13.58 -9.76 1.33
CA ASP A 139 13.21 -10.88 0.47
C ASP A 139 11.74 -11.30 0.58
N VAL A 140 11.01 -10.92 1.65
CA VAL A 140 9.58 -11.25 1.81
C VAL A 140 8.67 -10.16 1.25
N TRP A 141 7.53 -10.55 0.70
CA TRP A 141 6.67 -9.66 -0.09
C TRP A 141 5.23 -9.82 0.42
N ALA A 142 4.58 -8.71 0.79
CA ALA A 142 3.20 -8.72 1.29
C ALA A 142 2.23 -9.39 0.30
N GLU A 143 2.45 -9.24 -1.01
CA GLU A 143 1.58 -9.87 -2.02
C GLU A 143 1.52 -11.39 -1.96
N HIS A 144 2.42 -12.05 -1.23
CA HIS A 144 2.39 -13.50 -1.02
C HIS A 144 1.52 -13.94 0.16
N SER A 145 1.15 -13.02 1.05
CA SER A 145 0.28 -13.25 2.21
C SER A 145 -1.12 -12.64 2.07
N VAL A 146 -1.28 -11.63 1.20
CA VAL A 146 -2.59 -11.00 0.99
C VAL A 146 -3.63 -12.05 0.62
N TRP A 147 -4.61 -12.27 1.49
CA TRP A 147 -5.77 -13.09 1.21
C TRP A 147 -6.83 -12.28 0.43
N PRO A 148 -7.07 -12.54 -0.87
CA PRO A 148 -7.94 -11.69 -1.69
C PRO A 148 -9.42 -11.71 -1.29
N GLN A 149 -9.83 -12.68 -0.47
CA GLN A 149 -11.21 -12.81 -0.02
C GLN A 149 -11.45 -12.19 1.36
N ASP A 150 -10.50 -11.45 1.92
CA ASP A 150 -10.72 -10.68 3.13
C ASP A 150 -11.95 -9.74 2.96
N PRO A 151 -13.03 -9.94 3.74
CA PRO A 151 -14.19 -9.06 3.77
C PRO A 151 -13.87 -7.59 4.01
N GLY A 152 -12.73 -7.29 4.66
CA GLY A 152 -12.22 -5.94 4.88
C GLY A 152 -12.14 -5.10 3.60
N PHE A 153 -11.77 -5.71 2.46
CA PHE A 153 -11.71 -5.03 1.16
C PHE A 153 -13.07 -4.49 0.72
N GLY A 154 -14.10 -5.34 0.78
CA GLY A 154 -15.47 -4.95 0.43
C GLY A 154 -16.02 -3.90 1.38
N ARG A 155 -15.74 -4.03 2.68
CA ARG A 155 -16.16 -3.04 3.69
C ARG A 155 -15.48 -1.68 3.46
N ALA A 156 -14.18 -1.66 3.12
CA ALA A 156 -13.46 -0.44 2.76
C ALA A 156 -14.05 0.24 1.50
N LEU A 157 -14.40 -0.53 0.48
CA LEU A 157 -15.03 -0.02 -0.75
C LEU A 157 -16.42 0.57 -0.45
N VAL A 158 -17.28 -0.19 0.23
CA VAL A 158 -18.70 0.14 0.46
C VAL A 158 -18.88 1.28 1.46
N ASN A 159 -18.14 1.25 2.57
CA ASN A 159 -18.32 2.22 3.66
C ASN A 159 -17.40 3.44 3.49
N GLY A 160 -16.20 3.24 2.96
CA GLY A 160 -15.17 4.28 2.85
C GLY A 160 -14.99 4.86 1.45
N GLY A 161 -15.52 4.22 0.39
CA GLY A 161 -15.21 4.64 -0.99
C GLY A 161 -13.74 4.43 -1.36
N VAL A 162 -13.07 3.46 -0.71
CA VAL A 162 -11.66 3.14 -0.97
C VAL A 162 -11.55 2.31 -2.24
N THR A 163 -10.80 2.83 -3.21
CA THR A 163 -10.63 2.22 -4.55
C THR A 163 -9.22 1.71 -4.81
N THR A 164 -8.24 2.19 -4.05
CA THR A 164 -6.84 1.79 -4.15
C THR A 164 -6.24 1.67 -2.75
N LEU A 165 -5.40 0.67 -2.53
CA LEU A 165 -4.71 0.45 -1.27
C LEU A 165 -3.26 0.08 -1.54
N GLN A 166 -2.36 0.50 -0.66
CA GLN A 166 -1.08 -0.16 -0.49
C GLN A 166 -1.18 -1.16 0.65
N ILE A 167 -0.89 -2.43 0.35
CA ILE A 167 -0.71 -3.48 1.36
C ILE A 167 0.78 -3.66 1.62
N LEU A 168 1.17 -3.66 2.88
CA LEU A 168 2.56 -3.62 3.29
C LEU A 168 2.77 -4.42 4.58
N PRO A 169 3.98 -4.95 4.81
CA PRO A 169 4.34 -5.50 6.11
C PRO A 169 4.16 -4.48 7.24
N GLY A 170 4.12 -4.92 8.49
CA GLY A 170 4.07 -4.10 9.68
C GLY A 170 5.40 -3.41 9.97
N SER A 171 5.67 -3.17 11.24
CA SER A 171 6.84 -2.39 11.70
C SER A 171 7.72 -3.15 12.71
N ALA A 172 7.58 -4.47 12.77
CA ALA A 172 8.45 -5.29 13.60
C ALA A 172 9.91 -5.25 13.13
N ASN A 173 10.15 -5.19 11.82
CA ASN A 173 11.45 -5.35 11.20
C ASN A 173 12.00 -4.00 10.70
N LEU A 174 13.32 -3.84 10.66
CA LEU A 174 13.95 -2.66 10.05
C LEU A 174 13.72 -2.63 8.54
N PHE A 175 13.80 -3.79 7.89
CA PHE A 175 13.37 -4.01 6.50
C PHE A 175 12.29 -5.08 6.54
N GLY A 176 11.02 -4.67 6.46
CA GLY A 176 9.86 -5.54 6.58
C GLY A 176 9.57 -6.37 5.33
N GLY A 177 9.96 -5.90 4.16
CA GLY A 177 9.69 -6.57 2.89
C GLY A 177 8.98 -5.68 1.87
N ARG A 178 8.69 -6.23 0.70
CA ARG A 178 8.02 -5.48 -0.37
C ARG A 178 6.54 -5.26 -0.05
N SER A 179 6.04 -4.07 -0.36
CA SER A 179 4.62 -3.73 -0.38
C SER A 179 4.07 -3.78 -1.80
N VAL A 180 2.76 -3.98 -1.94
CA VAL A 180 2.05 -4.02 -3.22
C VAL A 180 0.91 -3.00 -3.23
N VAL A 181 0.75 -2.29 -4.34
CA VAL A 181 -0.43 -1.44 -4.57
C VAL A 181 -1.47 -2.25 -5.31
N ILE A 182 -2.71 -2.23 -4.83
CA ILE A 182 -3.83 -2.96 -5.39
C ILE A 182 -5.01 -2.02 -5.71
N LYS A 183 -5.74 -2.35 -6.76
CA LYS A 183 -7.10 -1.88 -7.00
C LYS A 183 -8.04 -2.64 -6.06
N ASN A 184 -8.95 -1.93 -5.40
CA ASN A 184 -9.93 -2.54 -4.51
C ASN A 184 -11.07 -3.17 -5.33
N VAL A 185 -10.84 -4.38 -5.83
CA VAL A 185 -11.74 -5.13 -6.69
C VAL A 185 -11.83 -6.57 -6.24
N TYR A 186 -12.89 -7.27 -6.62
CA TYR A 186 -12.98 -8.71 -6.39
C TYR A 186 -11.98 -9.45 -7.26
N ALA A 187 -11.23 -10.35 -6.68
CA ALA A 187 -10.42 -11.27 -7.44
C ALA A 187 -10.14 -12.54 -6.64
N ARG A 188 -9.60 -13.55 -7.33
CA ARG A 188 -9.15 -14.80 -6.70
C ARG A 188 -7.66 -14.81 -6.40
N THR A 189 -6.91 -13.87 -6.99
CA THR A 189 -5.46 -13.76 -6.84
C THR A 189 -5.06 -12.31 -6.62
N VAL A 190 -3.95 -12.10 -5.92
CA VAL A 190 -3.41 -10.76 -5.68
C VAL A 190 -2.97 -10.10 -6.98
N GLN A 191 -2.41 -10.85 -7.93
CA GLN A 191 -2.04 -10.32 -9.26
C GLN A 191 -3.25 -9.76 -10.02
N ALA A 192 -4.43 -10.34 -9.82
CA ALA A 192 -5.68 -9.84 -10.40
C ALA A 192 -6.26 -8.64 -9.65
N MET A 193 -5.74 -8.27 -8.47
CA MET A 193 -6.00 -7.00 -7.79
C MET A 193 -4.86 -5.99 -8.00
N LYS A 194 -3.64 -6.45 -8.29
CA LYS A 194 -2.42 -5.64 -8.36
C LYS A 194 -2.57 -4.49 -9.34
N PHE A 195 -2.32 -3.27 -8.88
CA PHE A 195 -2.47 -2.06 -9.67
C PHE A 195 -1.50 -2.09 -10.86
N PRO A 196 -1.98 -2.04 -12.11
CA PRO A 196 -1.09 -2.16 -13.27
C PRO A 196 -0.07 -1.01 -13.34
N GLY A 197 1.22 -1.38 -13.37
CA GLY A 197 2.32 -0.43 -13.49
C GLY A 197 2.62 0.38 -12.23
N ALA A 198 1.98 0.10 -11.09
CA ALA A 198 2.39 0.68 -9.82
C ALA A 198 3.76 0.10 -9.39
N PRO A 199 4.71 0.93 -8.94
CA PRO A 199 5.93 0.46 -8.31
C PRO A 199 5.63 -0.45 -7.11
N TYR A 200 6.50 -1.42 -6.87
CA TYR A 200 6.57 -2.02 -5.53
C TYR A 200 7.04 -0.95 -4.53
N GLY A 201 6.65 -1.09 -3.28
CA GLY A 201 7.32 -0.37 -2.19
C GLY A 201 8.22 -1.30 -1.38
N LEU A 202 9.07 -0.72 -0.53
CA LEU A 202 9.82 -1.41 0.51
C LEU A 202 9.39 -0.85 1.86
N LYS A 203 8.78 -1.67 2.71
CA LYS A 203 8.48 -1.28 4.09
C LYS A 203 9.77 -1.33 4.92
N MET A 204 10.11 -0.19 5.51
CA MET A 204 11.16 -0.08 6.53
C MET A 204 10.58 0.44 7.85
N ALA A 205 11.31 0.32 8.96
CA ALA A 205 10.89 0.87 10.24
C ALA A 205 12.05 1.45 11.07
N CYS A 206 11.80 2.60 11.69
CA CYS A 206 12.64 3.22 12.71
C CYS A 206 12.02 3.03 14.12
N GLY A 207 12.61 3.59 15.17
CA GLY A 207 11.90 3.78 16.44
C GLY A 207 11.88 2.59 17.38
N GLU A 208 10.89 2.57 18.27
CA GLU A 208 10.73 1.61 19.37
C GLU A 208 10.37 0.22 18.88
N ASN A 209 9.60 0.09 17.79
CA ASN A 209 9.06 -1.19 17.36
C ASN A 209 10.16 -2.22 17.04
N PRO A 210 11.13 -1.96 16.13
CA PRO A 210 12.19 -2.92 15.83
C PRO A 210 13.05 -3.24 17.05
N LYS A 211 13.54 -2.21 17.76
CA LYS A 211 14.39 -2.43 18.94
C LYS A 211 13.69 -3.22 20.06
N ARG A 212 12.37 -3.08 20.21
CA ARG A 212 11.57 -3.81 21.19
C ARG A 212 11.40 -5.27 20.76
N VAL A 213 11.11 -5.52 19.48
CA VAL A 213 10.89 -6.87 18.96
C VAL A 213 12.15 -7.72 19.03
N TYR A 214 13.31 -7.23 18.57
CA TYR A 214 14.53 -8.03 18.60
C TYR A 214 15.24 -7.96 19.94
N GLY A 215 15.21 -6.82 20.61
CA GLY A 215 15.73 -6.69 21.98
C GLY A 215 15.09 -7.68 22.96
N SER A 216 13.77 -7.92 22.87
CA SER A 216 13.08 -8.92 23.71
C SER A 216 13.49 -10.36 23.39
N LYS A 217 14.03 -10.61 22.19
CA LYS A 217 14.58 -11.90 21.74
C LYS A 217 16.08 -12.03 22.03
N GLY A 218 16.69 -11.06 22.74
CA GLY A 218 18.13 -11.04 22.98
C GLY A 218 18.96 -10.88 21.70
N ARG A 219 18.38 -10.28 20.65
CA ARG A 219 18.99 -10.14 19.32
C ARG A 219 19.11 -8.66 18.94
N GLU A 220 20.11 -8.34 18.13
CA GLU A 220 20.23 -7.02 17.51
C GLU A 220 19.09 -6.78 16.48
N PRO A 221 18.49 -5.58 16.43
CA PRO A 221 18.75 -4.39 17.26
C PRO A 221 17.97 -4.36 18.59
N SER A 222 18.57 -3.76 19.62
CA SER A 222 17.93 -3.49 20.93
C SER A 222 17.92 -2.00 21.31
N THR A 223 18.46 -1.14 20.46
CA THR A 223 18.58 0.31 20.65
C THR A 223 18.33 1.05 19.34
N ARG A 224 18.03 2.36 19.39
CA ARG A 224 17.88 3.18 18.18
C ARG A 224 19.19 3.29 17.38
N MET A 225 20.32 3.38 18.08
CA MET A 225 21.65 3.31 17.45
C MET A 225 21.90 1.95 16.78
N GLY A 226 21.42 0.85 17.38
CA GLY A 226 21.44 -0.47 16.76
C GLY A 226 20.56 -0.56 15.51
N ASN A 227 19.37 0.06 15.53
CA ASN A 227 18.52 0.15 14.33
C ASN A 227 19.32 0.77 13.16
N ILE A 228 19.88 1.97 13.39
CA ILE A 228 20.66 2.68 12.35
C ILE A 228 21.92 1.91 11.94
N ALA A 229 22.61 1.24 12.88
CA ALA A 229 23.79 0.45 12.54
C ALA A 229 23.46 -0.71 11.57
N VAL A 230 22.36 -1.43 11.83
CA VAL A 230 21.90 -2.53 10.96
C VAL A 230 21.40 -1.99 9.61
N ASP A 231 20.69 -0.86 9.60
CA ASP A 231 20.24 -0.21 8.36
C ASP A 231 21.42 0.19 7.48
N ARG A 232 22.36 0.97 8.03
CA ARG A 232 23.54 1.44 7.30
C ARG A 232 24.39 0.28 6.79
N ALA A 233 24.61 -0.75 7.60
CA ALA A 233 25.35 -1.94 7.18
C ALA A 233 24.64 -2.70 6.05
N THR A 234 23.30 -2.74 6.06
CA THR A 234 22.51 -3.40 5.02
C THR A 234 22.53 -2.63 3.71
N TRP A 235 22.40 -1.30 3.74
CA TRP A 235 22.55 -0.48 2.54
C TRP A 235 23.96 -0.51 1.96
N ALA A 236 25.01 -0.53 2.80
CA ALA A 236 26.39 -0.71 2.32
C ALA A 236 26.57 -2.02 1.54
N ARG A 237 25.92 -3.11 1.98
CA ARG A 237 25.91 -4.38 1.24
C ARG A 237 25.12 -4.28 -0.07
N ALA A 238 24.00 -3.56 -0.08
CA ALA A 238 23.20 -3.33 -1.29
C ALA A 238 23.98 -2.57 -2.36
N VAL A 239 24.72 -1.52 -1.98
CA VAL A 239 25.57 -0.76 -2.91
C VAL A 239 26.67 -1.65 -3.52
N GLU A 240 27.30 -2.52 -2.72
CA GLU A 240 28.28 -3.47 -3.25
C GLU A 240 27.64 -4.54 -4.14
N TYR A 241 26.43 -4.99 -3.81
CA TYR A 241 25.66 -5.91 -4.65
C TYR A 241 25.35 -5.30 -6.01
N ASP A 242 24.79 -4.08 -6.01
CA ASP A 242 24.51 -3.32 -7.22
C ASP A 242 25.77 -3.15 -8.09
N ARG A 243 26.89 -2.69 -7.50
CA ARG A 243 28.16 -2.52 -8.21
C ARG A 243 28.61 -3.78 -8.95
N ARG A 244 28.46 -4.96 -8.32
CA ARG A 244 28.85 -6.24 -8.92
C ARG A 244 27.92 -6.60 -10.08
N TRP A 245 26.62 -6.41 -9.92
CA TRP A 245 25.64 -6.70 -10.97
C TRP A 245 25.74 -5.76 -12.15
N THR A 246 25.82 -4.45 -11.91
CA THR A 246 26.01 -3.43 -12.95
C THR A 246 27.28 -3.71 -13.76
N LYS A 247 28.40 -4.07 -13.10
CA LYS A 247 29.63 -4.49 -13.80
C LYS A 247 29.41 -5.71 -14.71
N TYR A 248 28.68 -6.72 -14.25
CA TYR A 248 28.38 -7.92 -15.03
C TYR A 248 27.45 -7.60 -16.21
N GLU A 249 26.42 -6.79 -16.01
CA GLU A 249 25.45 -6.43 -17.04
C GLU A 249 26.09 -5.60 -18.17
N GLU A 250 27.04 -4.73 -17.84
CA GLU A 250 27.78 -3.91 -18.81
C GLU A 250 28.90 -4.67 -19.53
N LYS A 251 29.69 -5.46 -18.79
CA LYS A 251 30.97 -6.01 -19.28
C LYS A 251 30.95 -7.52 -19.52
N GLY A 252 29.91 -8.20 -19.06
CA GLY A 252 29.84 -9.67 -19.04
C GLY A 252 30.82 -10.30 -18.05
N GLY A 253 30.99 -11.61 -18.19
CA GLY A 253 31.80 -12.44 -17.31
C GLY A 253 30.97 -13.49 -16.58
N GLU A 254 31.42 -13.90 -15.40
CA GLU A 254 30.66 -14.77 -14.52
C GLU A 254 29.61 -13.95 -13.76
N PRO A 255 28.32 -14.33 -13.77
CA PRO A 255 27.28 -13.60 -13.04
C PRO A 255 27.55 -13.64 -11.53
N PRO A 256 27.38 -12.50 -10.81
CA PRO A 256 27.40 -12.51 -9.35
C PRO A 256 26.32 -13.45 -8.79
N SER A 257 26.57 -14.03 -7.62
CA SER A 257 25.54 -14.77 -6.90
C SER A 257 24.33 -13.88 -6.62
N ARG A 258 23.14 -14.38 -6.95
CA ARG A 258 21.87 -13.69 -6.74
C ARG A 258 21.43 -13.80 -5.28
N ASP A 259 20.97 -12.68 -4.73
CA ASP A 259 20.38 -12.56 -3.39
C ASP A 259 19.07 -11.78 -3.51
N ILE A 260 17.93 -12.42 -3.21
CA ILE A 260 16.58 -11.85 -3.40
C ILE A 260 16.35 -10.63 -2.51
N ALA A 261 16.92 -10.60 -1.30
CA ALA A 261 16.83 -9.44 -0.42
C ALA A 261 17.59 -8.27 -1.05
N MET A 262 18.79 -8.52 -1.59
CA MET A 262 19.58 -7.48 -2.25
C MET A 262 18.99 -7.06 -3.60
N ASP A 263 18.25 -7.93 -4.30
CA ASP A 263 17.49 -7.55 -5.50
C ASP A 263 16.46 -6.47 -5.18
N THR A 264 15.76 -6.60 -4.05
CA THR A 264 14.85 -5.54 -3.56
C THR A 264 15.58 -4.24 -3.27
N LEU A 265 16.73 -4.30 -2.59
CA LEU A 265 17.47 -3.09 -2.25
C LEU A 265 18.11 -2.44 -3.47
N ARG A 266 18.56 -3.23 -4.46
CA ARG A 266 19.02 -2.72 -5.75
C ARG A 266 17.90 -1.99 -6.49
N GLY A 267 16.69 -2.58 -6.55
CA GLY A 267 15.51 -1.90 -7.12
C GLY A 267 15.17 -0.58 -6.41
N VAL A 268 15.46 -0.44 -5.12
CA VAL A 268 15.35 0.85 -4.41
C VAL A 268 16.43 1.84 -4.85
N LEU A 269 17.69 1.40 -4.97
CA LEU A 269 18.80 2.24 -5.43
C LEU A 269 18.57 2.74 -6.87
N ASP A 270 17.93 1.92 -7.71
CA ASP A 270 17.56 2.25 -9.09
C ASP A 270 16.31 3.16 -9.17
N GLY A 271 15.61 3.39 -8.06
CA GLY A 271 14.38 4.17 -7.99
C GLY A 271 13.13 3.44 -8.50
N GLU A 272 13.21 2.14 -8.76
CA GLU A 272 12.10 1.30 -9.21
C GLU A 272 11.19 0.83 -8.05
N ILE A 273 11.74 0.76 -6.84
CA ILE A 273 11.01 0.39 -5.61
C ILE A 273 11.01 1.57 -4.65
N LEU A 274 9.82 1.95 -4.17
CA LEU A 274 9.61 3.15 -3.36
C LEU A 274 9.74 2.84 -1.86
N VAL A 275 10.60 3.56 -1.13
CA VAL A 275 10.73 3.33 0.32
C VAL A 275 9.55 3.92 1.08
N GLN A 276 8.91 3.07 1.88
CA GLN A 276 7.76 3.36 2.73
C GLN A 276 8.16 3.11 4.19
N ASN A 277 8.56 4.15 4.91
CA ASN A 277 9.27 3.99 6.18
C ASN A 277 8.39 4.33 7.40
N HIS A 278 8.04 3.34 8.21
CA HIS A 278 7.44 3.55 9.53
C HIS A 278 8.37 4.36 10.42
N CYS A 279 7.93 5.52 10.90
CA CYS A 279 8.70 6.32 11.84
C CYS A 279 7.80 7.31 12.57
N TYR A 280 8.03 7.51 13.87
CA TYR A 280 7.20 8.44 14.66
C TYR A 280 7.87 9.80 14.87
N ARG A 281 9.12 9.78 15.34
CA ARG A 281 9.81 10.96 15.84
C ARG A 281 10.54 11.74 14.76
N ALA A 282 10.58 13.06 14.94
CA ALA A 282 11.20 14.00 14.02
C ALA A 282 12.72 13.78 13.86
N ASP A 283 13.42 13.53 14.97
CA ASP A 283 14.86 13.29 14.96
C ASP A 283 15.22 11.99 14.23
N GLU A 284 14.41 10.94 14.37
CA GLU A 284 14.62 9.68 13.68
C GLU A 284 14.34 9.79 12.18
N MET A 285 13.26 10.49 11.79
CA MET A 285 12.99 10.78 10.38
C MET A 285 14.13 11.57 9.72
N ALA A 286 14.69 12.57 10.42
CA ALA A 286 15.83 13.33 9.93
C ALA A 286 17.07 12.45 9.70
N ILE A 287 17.39 11.57 10.66
CA ILE A 287 18.51 10.62 10.53
C ILE A 287 18.31 9.66 9.36
N VAL A 288 17.09 9.13 9.17
CA VAL A 288 16.79 8.23 8.05
C VAL A 288 16.93 8.96 6.71
N MET A 289 16.53 10.23 6.60
CA MET A 289 16.75 11.03 5.38
C MET A 289 18.24 11.27 5.11
N ASP A 290 19.07 11.50 6.14
CA ASP A 290 20.52 11.67 5.96
C ASP A 290 21.21 10.36 5.57
N MET A 291 20.77 9.23 6.13
CA MET A 291 21.20 7.90 5.69
C MET A 291 20.79 7.63 4.24
N ALA A 292 19.59 8.06 3.82
CA ALA A 292 19.14 7.95 2.44
C ALA A 292 20.08 8.68 1.47
N LYS A 293 20.54 9.87 1.84
CA LYS A 293 21.56 10.62 1.07
C LYS A 293 22.91 9.91 1.05
N GLU A 294 23.34 9.29 2.16
CA GLU A 294 24.61 8.55 2.22
C GLU A 294 24.67 7.42 1.20
N PHE A 295 23.58 6.66 1.04
CA PHE A 295 23.53 5.47 0.17
C PHE A 295 22.88 5.71 -1.19
N GLY A 296 22.30 6.89 -1.42
CA GLY A 296 21.72 7.27 -2.72
C GLY A 296 20.32 6.72 -2.98
N TYR A 297 19.52 6.47 -1.94
CA TYR A 297 18.10 6.15 -2.08
C TYR A 297 17.21 7.31 -1.62
N HIS A 298 15.91 7.22 -1.89
CA HIS A 298 14.92 8.22 -1.51
C HIS A 298 13.77 7.61 -0.70
N VAL A 299 13.42 8.24 0.43
CA VAL A 299 12.22 7.89 1.21
C VAL A 299 11.01 8.56 0.59
N SER A 300 10.08 7.76 0.05
CA SER A 300 8.86 8.28 -0.59
C SER A 300 7.86 8.80 0.43
N ALA A 301 7.62 8.04 1.50
CA ALA A 301 6.84 8.51 2.64
C ALA A 301 7.31 7.96 3.98
N PHE A 302 7.22 8.79 5.02
CA PHE A 302 7.21 8.34 6.40
C PHE A 302 5.79 8.00 6.85
N HIS A 303 5.62 6.84 7.47
CA HIS A 303 4.33 6.35 7.94
C HIS A 303 4.19 6.56 9.44
N HIS A 304 2.97 6.87 9.87
CA HIS A 304 2.57 7.42 11.17
C HIS A 304 3.10 8.83 11.42
N ALA A 305 4.40 9.05 11.26
CA ALA A 305 5.08 10.35 11.21
C ALA A 305 4.50 11.37 12.21
N VAL A 306 4.32 10.91 13.45
CA VAL A 306 3.57 11.61 14.50
C VAL A 306 4.14 13.00 14.78
N GLU A 307 5.44 13.16 14.66
CA GLU A 307 6.13 14.43 14.86
C GLU A 307 6.51 15.15 13.55
N ALA A 308 5.92 14.76 12.40
CA ALA A 308 6.23 15.36 11.09
C ALA A 308 6.05 16.88 11.07
N TYR A 309 5.07 17.41 11.82
CA TYR A 309 4.84 18.84 11.98
C TYR A 309 6.07 19.63 12.45
N LYS A 310 7.04 18.99 13.11
CA LYS A 310 8.28 19.62 13.59
C LYS A 310 9.34 19.78 12.50
N ILE A 311 9.22 19.04 11.39
CA ILE A 311 10.23 18.94 10.32
C ILE A 311 9.62 19.06 8.92
N ALA A 312 8.51 19.79 8.79
CA ALA A 312 7.81 19.98 7.52
C ALA A 312 8.71 20.54 6.41
N ASP A 313 9.65 21.42 6.79
CA ASP A 313 10.68 21.99 5.93
C ASP A 313 11.65 20.92 5.41
N LEU A 314 12.12 20.01 6.28
CA LEU A 314 12.98 18.90 5.88
C LEU A 314 12.25 17.95 4.94
N LEU A 315 11.00 17.58 5.25
CA LEU A 315 10.18 16.71 4.39
C LEU A 315 10.01 17.32 2.99
N LYS A 316 9.68 18.60 2.92
CA LYS A 316 9.55 19.34 1.67
C LYS A 316 10.87 19.42 0.90
N ALA A 317 11.98 19.73 1.57
CA ALA A 317 13.30 19.85 0.95
C ALA A 317 13.80 18.53 0.36
N ASN A 318 13.40 17.39 0.95
CA ASN A 318 13.75 16.06 0.46
C ASN A 318 12.69 15.46 -0.48
N ASN A 319 11.59 16.17 -0.77
CA ASN A 319 10.43 15.66 -1.51
C ASN A 319 9.84 14.36 -0.92
N THR A 320 9.87 14.23 0.40
CA THR A 320 9.34 13.09 1.15
C THR A 320 7.96 13.44 1.71
N CYS A 321 7.01 12.52 1.59
CA CYS A 321 5.66 12.68 2.13
C CYS A 321 5.56 12.17 3.59
N ALA A 322 4.52 12.60 4.30
CA ALA A 322 4.17 12.08 5.62
C ALA A 322 2.73 11.54 5.64
N ALA A 323 2.58 10.25 5.91
CA ALA A 323 1.30 9.61 6.17
C ALA A 323 1.08 9.58 7.68
N VAL A 324 0.08 10.29 8.18
CA VAL A 324 -0.18 10.46 9.62
C VAL A 324 -1.61 10.02 9.99
N TRP A 325 -1.88 9.91 11.30
CA TRP A 325 -3.26 9.82 11.80
C TRP A 325 -3.82 11.20 12.13
N ALA A 326 -5.15 11.30 12.21
CA ALA A 326 -5.81 12.51 12.70
C ALA A 326 -5.61 12.69 14.22
N ASP A 327 -5.74 11.59 14.99
CA ASP A 327 -5.81 11.66 16.46
C ASP A 327 -5.43 10.35 17.18
N TRP A 328 -4.81 9.37 16.52
CA TRP A 328 -4.35 8.14 17.18
C TRP A 328 -2.92 8.29 17.71
N TYR A 329 -2.78 8.50 19.02
CA TYR A 329 -1.50 8.74 19.70
C TYR A 329 -1.50 8.33 21.18
N GLY A 330 -0.37 8.46 21.87
CA GLY A 330 -0.25 8.23 23.33
C GLY A 330 -0.11 6.76 23.77
N PHE A 331 -0.08 5.81 22.83
CA PHE A 331 0.07 4.37 23.10
C PHE A 331 1.53 3.92 23.28
N LYS A 332 2.50 4.79 22.98
CA LYS A 332 3.96 4.63 23.16
C LYS A 332 4.60 5.98 23.43
N MET A 333 5.83 5.99 23.96
CA MET A 333 6.56 7.24 24.21
C MET A 333 6.85 8.00 22.91
N GLU A 334 7.31 7.32 21.86
CA GLU A 334 7.53 7.94 20.55
C GLU A 334 6.25 8.44 19.86
N ALA A 335 5.09 7.96 20.28
CA ALA A 335 3.79 8.40 19.78
C ALA A 335 3.12 9.41 20.73
N TYR A 336 3.82 9.94 21.74
CA TYR A 336 3.19 10.76 22.78
C TYR A 336 3.04 12.22 22.37
N ASP A 337 3.98 12.76 21.58
CA ASP A 337 4.02 14.18 21.20
C ASP A 337 3.28 14.47 19.87
N ALA A 338 2.20 13.73 19.63
CA ALA A 338 1.30 13.98 18.51
C ALA A 338 0.44 15.21 18.78
N VAL A 339 0.13 15.95 17.72
CA VAL A 339 -0.86 17.02 17.75
C VAL A 339 -1.93 16.76 16.69
N PRO A 340 -3.23 16.96 16.99
CA PRO A 340 -4.29 16.84 15.99
C PRO A 340 -4.13 17.76 14.77
N GLU A 341 -3.34 18.82 14.91
CA GLU A 341 -3.02 19.80 13.88
C GLU A 341 -1.90 19.37 12.91
N ASN A 342 -1.34 18.16 13.05
CA ASN A 342 -0.17 17.73 12.28
C ASN A 342 -0.34 17.90 10.75
N LEU A 343 -1.43 17.37 10.18
CA LEU A 343 -1.75 17.54 8.75
C LEU A 343 -1.91 19.01 8.34
N ALA A 344 -2.57 19.81 9.18
CA ALA A 344 -2.80 21.22 8.90
C ALA A 344 -1.48 22.01 8.84
N ILE A 345 -0.56 21.73 9.76
CA ILE A 345 0.78 22.34 9.79
C ILE A 345 1.56 21.95 8.53
N LEU A 346 1.55 20.67 8.16
CA LEU A 346 2.24 20.16 6.96
C LEU A 346 1.70 20.78 5.68
N GLU A 347 0.37 20.84 5.51
CA GLU A 347 -0.29 21.49 4.38
C GLU A 347 0.11 22.97 4.29
N LYS A 348 0.10 23.68 5.42
CA LYS A 348 0.45 25.12 5.45
C LYS A 348 1.90 25.38 5.06
N GLN A 349 2.82 24.46 5.37
CA GLN A 349 4.23 24.54 4.99
C GLN A 349 4.48 24.09 3.54
N GLY A 350 3.46 23.54 2.88
CA GLY A 350 3.55 22.97 1.54
C GLY A 350 4.36 21.68 1.50
N ALA A 351 4.38 20.93 2.60
CA ALA A 351 4.90 19.57 2.63
C ALA A 351 3.85 18.60 2.08
N CYS A 352 4.29 17.50 1.46
CA CYS A 352 3.39 16.44 1.04
C CYS A 352 2.90 15.66 2.28
N ALA A 353 1.60 15.62 2.52
CA ALA A 353 1.05 14.89 3.66
C ALA A 353 -0.30 14.25 3.34
N MET A 354 -0.59 13.12 3.99
CA MET A 354 -1.81 12.35 3.82
C MET A 354 -2.24 11.68 5.11
N ILE A 355 -3.48 11.22 5.13
CA ILE A 355 -3.97 10.33 6.18
C ILE A 355 -3.86 8.88 5.72
N HIS A 356 -3.74 7.96 6.67
CA HIS A 356 -3.83 6.53 6.44
C HIS A 356 -4.64 5.87 7.56
N SER A 357 -5.04 4.62 7.37
CA SER A 357 -5.82 3.91 8.39
C SER A 357 -4.94 3.25 9.45
N ASP A 358 -4.05 2.35 9.02
CA ASP A 358 -3.38 1.35 9.88
C ASP A 358 -4.37 0.58 10.78
N ASP A 359 -5.63 0.48 10.35
CA ASP A 359 -6.71 -0.16 11.10
C ASP A 359 -7.84 -0.65 10.17
N GLU A 360 -8.28 -1.88 10.39
CA GLU A 360 -9.32 -2.57 9.60
C GLU A 360 -10.71 -1.90 9.71
N ASN A 361 -10.95 -1.11 10.78
CA ASN A 361 -12.16 -0.33 10.94
C ASN A 361 -11.95 1.12 10.46
N GLY A 362 -10.80 1.72 10.74
CA GLY A 362 -10.42 3.08 10.37
C GLY A 362 -10.42 3.29 8.86
N ILE A 363 -10.01 2.28 8.09
CA ILE A 363 -10.00 2.32 6.62
C ILE A 363 -11.37 2.64 6.01
N GLN A 364 -12.45 2.27 6.70
CA GLN A 364 -13.82 2.51 6.26
C GLN A 364 -14.28 3.96 6.49
N ARG A 365 -13.43 4.82 7.08
CA ARG A 365 -13.79 6.14 7.60
C ARG A 365 -12.72 7.21 7.31
N LEU A 366 -11.82 6.99 6.36
CA LEU A 366 -10.75 7.96 6.04
C LEU A 366 -11.26 9.35 5.66
N ASN A 367 -12.45 9.46 5.06
CA ASN A 367 -13.13 10.73 4.82
C ASN A 367 -13.48 11.49 6.12
N GLN A 368 -13.81 10.76 7.19
CA GLN A 368 -14.05 11.33 8.52
C GLN A 368 -12.73 11.69 9.19
N GLU A 369 -11.68 10.89 9.01
CA GLU A 369 -10.34 11.16 9.53
C GLU A 369 -9.78 12.50 9.00
N ILE A 370 -9.91 12.77 7.70
CA ILE A 370 -9.52 14.10 7.16
C ILE A 370 -10.41 15.23 7.68
N ALA A 371 -11.70 14.97 7.94
CA ALA A 371 -12.60 15.97 8.50
C ALA A 371 -12.19 16.34 9.94
N LYS A 372 -11.79 15.36 10.76
CA LYS A 372 -11.23 15.58 12.11
C LYS A 372 -9.95 16.41 12.04
N ALA A 373 -9.00 16.02 11.19
CA ALA A 373 -7.73 16.74 11.03
C ALA A 373 -7.95 18.18 10.55
N ARG A 374 -8.84 18.38 9.56
CA ARG A 374 -9.24 19.70 9.08
C ARG A 374 -9.84 20.55 10.20
N ARG A 375 -10.74 19.97 11.00
CA ARG A 375 -11.40 20.69 12.11
C ARG A 375 -10.38 21.14 13.16
N SER A 376 -9.42 20.31 13.50
CA SER A 376 -8.30 20.68 14.39
C SER A 376 -7.48 21.83 13.80
N GLY A 377 -7.13 21.75 12.52
CA GLY A 377 -6.45 22.84 11.80
C GLY A 377 -7.19 24.18 11.85
N ILE A 378 -8.50 24.17 11.56
CA ILE A 378 -9.34 25.38 11.63
C ILE A 378 -9.34 25.97 13.04
N ARG A 379 -9.46 25.13 14.07
CA ARG A 379 -9.43 25.59 15.47
C ARG A 379 -8.08 26.22 15.84
N ALA A 380 -7.00 25.75 15.23
CA ALA A 380 -5.66 26.32 15.39
C ALA A 380 -5.38 27.54 14.49
N GLY A 381 -6.37 28.00 13.71
CA GLY A 381 -6.28 29.21 12.89
C GLY A 381 -5.78 28.99 11.46
N TYR A 382 -5.71 27.75 10.98
CA TYR A 382 -5.39 27.45 9.58
C TYR A 382 -6.66 27.51 8.72
N ASP A 383 -6.58 28.20 7.59
CA ASP A 383 -7.61 28.14 6.55
C ASP A 383 -7.37 26.93 5.64
N ILE A 384 -8.31 25.97 5.68
CA ILE A 384 -8.23 24.72 4.94
C ILE A 384 -9.59 24.50 4.28
N PRO A 385 -9.73 24.83 2.98
CA PRO A 385 -10.92 24.50 2.22
C PRO A 385 -11.19 22.99 2.18
N GLU A 386 -12.45 22.60 1.99
CA GLU A 386 -12.89 21.19 2.05
C GLU A 386 -12.24 20.37 0.94
N GLU A 387 -12.25 20.92 -0.27
CA GLU A 387 -11.62 20.36 -1.45
C GLU A 387 -10.10 20.21 -1.30
N THR A 388 -9.46 21.10 -0.53
CA THR A 388 -8.02 21.02 -0.22
C THR A 388 -7.74 19.85 0.73
N ALA A 389 -8.57 19.64 1.75
CA ALA A 389 -8.44 18.50 2.65
C ALA A 389 -8.60 17.16 1.92
N TRP A 390 -9.38 17.11 0.82
CA TRP A 390 -9.55 15.88 0.03
C TRP A 390 -8.24 15.39 -0.61
N LYS A 391 -7.26 16.28 -0.85
CA LYS A 391 -5.92 15.89 -1.34
C LYS A 391 -5.28 14.83 -0.43
N TRP A 392 -5.54 14.87 0.87
CA TRP A 392 -4.94 13.99 1.88
C TRP A 392 -5.39 12.52 1.78
N VAL A 393 -6.41 12.20 0.98
CA VAL A 393 -6.89 10.83 0.71
C VAL A 393 -6.92 10.49 -0.79
N ALA A 394 -6.46 11.40 -1.65
CA ALA A 394 -6.56 11.27 -3.10
C ALA A 394 -5.20 11.49 -3.78
N ILE A 395 -4.90 12.71 -4.24
CA ILE A 395 -3.67 12.93 -5.04
C ILE A 395 -2.37 12.78 -4.23
N ASN A 396 -2.37 13.14 -2.94
CA ASN A 396 -1.16 13.04 -2.13
C ASN A 396 -0.74 11.57 -1.92
N PRO A 397 -1.61 10.64 -1.48
CA PRO A 397 -1.27 9.21 -1.46
C PRO A 397 -0.92 8.67 -2.85
N ALA A 398 -1.60 9.09 -3.93
CA ALA A 398 -1.21 8.71 -5.29
C ALA A 398 0.24 9.12 -5.63
N LYS A 399 0.68 10.31 -5.22
CA LYS A 399 2.05 10.81 -5.43
C LYS A 399 3.08 9.98 -4.66
N ALA A 400 2.80 9.68 -3.39
CA ALA A 400 3.69 8.86 -2.56
C ALA A 400 3.77 7.39 -3.01
N LEU A 401 2.80 6.93 -3.80
CA LEU A 401 2.78 5.61 -4.44
C LEU A 401 3.32 5.61 -5.89
N GLY A 402 3.64 6.77 -6.47
CA GLY A 402 4.10 6.89 -7.85
C GLY A 402 3.02 6.65 -8.92
N ILE A 403 1.74 6.80 -8.58
CA ILE A 403 0.58 6.56 -9.47
C ILE A 403 -0.27 7.81 -9.73
N ASP A 404 0.18 8.98 -9.28
CA ASP A 404 -0.51 10.28 -9.42
C ASP A 404 -0.78 10.68 -10.88
N LYS A 405 0.03 10.20 -11.83
CA LYS A 405 -0.17 10.43 -13.26
C LYS A 405 -1.43 9.77 -13.80
N VAL A 406 -1.92 8.70 -13.17
CA VAL A 406 -3.01 7.86 -13.70
C VAL A 406 -4.25 7.82 -12.82
N THR A 407 -4.16 8.10 -11.52
CA THR A 407 -5.32 8.14 -10.61
C THR A 407 -5.19 9.27 -9.56
N GLY A 408 -6.09 9.32 -8.58
CA GLY A 408 -6.07 10.28 -7.46
C GLY A 408 -6.70 11.65 -7.76
N SER A 409 -7.22 11.88 -8.98
CA SER A 409 -7.96 13.10 -9.30
C SER A 409 -8.94 12.92 -10.46
N LEU A 410 -10.00 13.73 -10.48
CA LEU A 410 -10.98 13.80 -11.56
C LEU A 410 -10.46 14.71 -12.68
N LYS A 411 -9.55 14.18 -13.49
CA LYS A 411 -8.98 14.89 -14.66
C LYS A 411 -9.09 14.05 -15.93
N PRO A 412 -9.40 14.67 -17.08
CA PRO A 412 -9.44 13.96 -18.36
C PRO A 412 -8.19 13.10 -18.59
N GLY A 413 -8.41 11.84 -18.98
CA GLY A 413 -7.37 10.86 -19.25
C GLY A 413 -6.94 10.01 -18.05
N LYS A 414 -7.22 10.44 -16.80
CA LYS A 414 -7.00 9.60 -15.62
C LYS A 414 -8.05 8.50 -15.50
N MET A 415 -7.73 7.45 -14.76
CA MET A 415 -8.61 6.34 -14.43
C MET A 415 -9.90 6.84 -13.79
N ALA A 416 -11.02 6.22 -14.16
CA ALA A 416 -12.34 6.55 -13.62
C ALA A 416 -12.59 5.83 -12.27
N ASP A 417 -11.74 6.12 -11.29
CA ASP A 417 -11.94 5.73 -9.89
C ASP A 417 -12.75 6.84 -9.20
N VAL A 418 -14.07 6.67 -9.14
CA VAL A 418 -15.03 7.75 -8.81
C VAL A 418 -15.96 7.30 -7.67
N VAL A 419 -16.26 8.22 -6.75
CA VAL A 419 -17.26 8.01 -5.70
C VAL A 419 -18.32 9.09 -5.77
N LEU A 420 -19.59 8.70 -5.87
CA LEU A 420 -20.74 9.57 -5.65
C LEU A 420 -21.18 9.40 -4.21
N TRP A 421 -21.11 10.45 -3.42
CA TRP A 421 -21.51 10.50 -2.02
C TRP A 421 -22.94 10.99 -1.88
N ASN A 422 -23.70 10.45 -0.92
CA ASN A 422 -25.09 10.87 -0.68
C ASN A 422 -25.24 12.29 -0.08
N GLY A 423 -24.13 12.96 0.23
CA GLY A 423 -24.04 14.30 0.81
C GLY A 423 -22.57 14.73 0.88
N ASP A 424 -22.25 15.75 1.69
CA ASP A 424 -20.87 16.23 1.91
C ASP A 424 -19.97 15.09 2.44
N PRO A 425 -18.92 14.70 1.71
CA PRO A 425 -18.10 13.55 2.08
C PRO A 425 -17.33 13.76 3.40
N LEU A 426 -17.21 14.99 3.91
CA LEU A 426 -16.60 15.28 5.21
C LEU A 426 -17.58 15.15 6.39
N SER A 427 -18.86 14.88 6.12
CA SER A 427 -19.89 14.65 7.14
C SER A 427 -19.86 13.21 7.66
N VAL A 428 -20.03 13.05 8.97
CA VAL A 428 -20.20 11.72 9.61
C VAL A 428 -21.49 11.01 9.22
N TYR A 429 -22.48 11.72 8.66
CA TYR A 429 -23.73 11.15 8.16
C TYR A 429 -23.64 10.67 6.72
N SER A 430 -22.60 11.08 5.99
CA SER A 430 -22.45 10.79 4.59
C SER A 430 -21.83 9.42 4.36
N ARG A 431 -22.29 8.75 3.30
CA ARG A 431 -21.84 7.44 2.86
C ARG A 431 -21.63 7.45 1.36
N PRO A 432 -20.75 6.60 0.82
CA PRO A 432 -20.76 6.29 -0.60
C PRO A 432 -22.17 5.87 -1.01
N GLN A 433 -22.71 6.48 -2.06
CA GLN A 433 -23.93 6.04 -2.71
C GLN A 433 -23.60 5.10 -3.87
N MET A 434 -22.60 5.47 -4.68
CA MET A 434 -22.10 4.63 -5.77
C MET A 434 -20.59 4.75 -5.84
N VAL A 435 -19.91 3.64 -6.15
CA VAL A 435 -18.45 3.57 -6.31
C VAL A 435 -18.12 2.91 -7.64
N TRP A 436 -17.28 3.59 -8.43
CA TRP A 436 -16.73 3.09 -9.67
C TRP A 436 -15.22 2.90 -9.53
N VAL A 437 -14.71 1.79 -10.07
CA VAL A 437 -13.27 1.55 -10.27
C VAL A 437 -13.05 1.33 -11.74
N ASP A 438 -12.17 2.13 -12.35
CA ASP A 438 -11.97 2.17 -13.80
C ASP A 438 -13.32 2.21 -14.57
N GLY A 439 -14.25 3.05 -14.10
CA GLY A 439 -15.56 3.28 -14.73
C GLY A 439 -16.56 2.13 -14.61
N ALA A 440 -16.20 1.00 -14.00
CA ALA A 440 -17.12 -0.09 -13.69
C ALA A 440 -17.81 0.17 -12.35
N LEU A 441 -19.15 0.10 -12.32
CA LEU A 441 -19.94 0.28 -11.11
C LEU A 441 -19.77 -0.96 -10.21
N LEU A 442 -19.01 -0.82 -9.12
CA LEU A 442 -18.74 -1.92 -8.19
C LEU A 442 -19.61 -1.88 -6.94
N TYR A 443 -20.21 -0.73 -6.64
CA TYR A 443 -21.15 -0.59 -5.56
C TYR A 443 -22.25 0.41 -5.90
N ASP A 444 -23.49 0.06 -5.56
CA ASP A 444 -24.65 0.95 -5.56
C ASP A 444 -25.50 0.66 -4.33
N ALA A 445 -25.65 1.66 -3.46
CA ALA A 445 -26.40 1.55 -2.21
C ALA A 445 -27.87 1.17 -2.42
N ALA A 446 -28.45 1.52 -3.58
CA ALA A 446 -29.82 1.22 -3.97
C ALA A 446 -29.99 -0.16 -4.64
N ASN A 447 -28.89 -0.86 -4.97
CA ASN A 447 -28.92 -2.16 -5.61
C ASN A 447 -28.21 -3.23 -4.75
N PRO A 448 -28.98 -4.02 -3.97
CA PRO A 448 -28.41 -5.09 -3.14
C PRO A 448 -27.52 -6.10 -3.88
N ARG A 449 -27.75 -6.33 -5.19
CA ARG A 449 -26.95 -7.26 -6.00
C ARG A 449 -25.55 -6.74 -6.35
N LEU A 450 -25.36 -5.42 -6.25
CA LEU A 450 -24.06 -4.76 -6.40
C LEU A 450 -23.43 -4.47 -5.05
N ARG A 451 -23.96 -5.06 -3.95
CA ARG A 451 -23.21 -5.09 -2.71
C ARG A 451 -22.22 -6.23 -2.79
N PRO A 452 -20.94 -5.92 -2.65
CA PRO A 452 -19.98 -6.99 -2.63
C PRO A 452 -20.09 -7.87 -1.40
N VAL A 453 -19.96 -9.16 -1.62
CA VAL A 453 -20.02 -10.21 -0.61
C VAL A 453 -18.80 -11.10 -0.81
N SER A 454 -18.01 -11.32 0.24
CA SER A 454 -16.90 -12.26 0.15
C SER A 454 -17.42 -13.69 0.00
N ASP A 455 -16.73 -14.53 -0.78
CA ASP A 455 -17.04 -15.97 -0.81
C ASP A 455 -16.87 -16.62 0.58
N PHE A 456 -16.02 -16.05 1.43
CA PHE A 456 -15.88 -16.44 2.84
C PHE A 456 -17.17 -16.23 3.66
N GLU A 457 -17.96 -15.22 3.32
CA GLU A 457 -19.19 -14.88 4.04
C GLU A 457 -20.40 -15.69 3.54
N LEU A 458 -20.26 -16.47 2.45
CA LEU A 458 -21.33 -17.30 1.92
C LEU A 458 -21.83 -18.33 2.93
N GLY A 459 -23.16 -18.35 3.13
CA GLY A 459 -23.81 -19.25 4.09
C GLY A 459 -23.69 -18.79 5.56
N GLN A 460 -23.08 -17.63 5.83
CA GLN A 460 -23.12 -16.99 7.14
C GLN A 460 -24.38 -16.13 7.24
N PRO A 461 -25.30 -16.41 8.20
CA PRO A 461 -26.54 -15.66 8.35
C PRO A 461 -26.28 -14.16 8.52
N GLY A 462 -26.89 -13.33 7.67
CA GLY A 462 -26.81 -11.87 7.72
C GLY A 462 -25.63 -11.22 6.98
N GLU A 463 -24.64 -11.99 6.52
CA GLU A 463 -23.46 -11.46 5.80
C GLU A 463 -23.48 -11.89 4.31
N GLY A 464 -23.75 -13.18 4.04
CA GLY A 464 -23.64 -13.76 2.69
C GLY A 464 -24.96 -14.02 1.94
N ASP A 465 -26.10 -13.71 2.55
CA ASP A 465 -27.43 -14.19 2.11
C ASP A 465 -27.92 -13.58 0.78
N VAL A 466 -27.24 -12.55 0.27
CA VAL A 466 -27.65 -11.76 -0.91
C VAL A 466 -26.89 -12.09 -2.19
N LYS A 467 -25.97 -13.08 -2.17
CA LYS A 467 -25.17 -13.45 -3.34
C LYS A 467 -25.88 -14.41 -4.30
#